data_AF-A0A839D1D5-F1
#
_entry.id   AF-A0A839D1D5-F1
#
_cell.length_a   1.000
_cell.length_b   1.000
_cell.length_c   1.000
_cell.angle_alpha   90.00
_cell.angle_beta   90.00
_cell.angle_gamma   90.00
#
_symmetry.space_group_name_H-M   'P 1'
#
loop_
_entity.id
_entity.type
_entity.pdbx_description
1 polymer ?
#
loop_
_entity_poly.entity_id
_entity_poly.type
_entity_poly.pdbx_seq_one_letter_code
_entity_poly.pdbx_strand_id
1 'polypeptide(L)'
;MNMINLLNQELDKMHLLKHPFYQAWSEGKLSVEVLGEYAKQYYNQVKNFPRYISKIHSECDDITSRQVLLGNLIEEEKGDENHPELWLRFAEGLGVKRSDVENAELKQETRNLVDGFFKLAGESYAKGLGALYSYERQVPEVAKSKIEGLEKFYGITSEQALKFFNVHITADEWHSEECASLIEKLSPEEQEEAKKGALEGAKLLWQFLDGMVKHC
;
A
#
# COMPACT_ATOMS: atom_id res chain seq x y z
N MET A 1 -22.46 0.80 16.09
CA MET A 1 -21.39 0.34 15.19
C MET A 1 -20.40 1.49 15.10
N ASN A 2 -19.12 1.25 15.42
CA ASN A 2 -18.07 2.27 15.40
C ASN A 2 -17.87 2.82 13.96
N MET A 3 -17.52 4.10 13.83
CA MET A 3 -17.12 4.77 12.59
C MET A 3 -16.17 3.91 11.74
N ILE A 4 -15.14 3.31 12.33
CA ILE A 4 -14.18 2.45 11.63
C ILE A 4 -14.88 1.24 10.99
N ASN A 5 -15.86 0.63 11.66
CA ASN A 5 -16.61 -0.49 11.08
C ASN A 5 -17.47 -0.07 9.89
N LEU A 6 -18.06 1.14 9.93
CA LEU A 6 -18.83 1.68 8.81
C LEU A 6 -17.90 2.01 7.63
N LEU A 7 -16.74 2.60 7.91
CA LEU A 7 -15.71 2.87 6.91
C LEU A 7 -15.24 1.56 6.26
N ASN A 8 -14.99 0.51 7.04
CA ASN A 8 -14.58 -0.80 6.53
C ASN A 8 -15.61 -1.39 5.57
N GLN A 9 -16.91 -1.32 5.88
CA GLN A 9 -17.96 -1.80 4.97
C GLN A 9 -17.97 -1.05 3.62
N GLU A 10 -17.64 0.24 3.61
CA GLU A 10 -17.55 1.00 2.37
C GLU A 10 -16.27 0.66 1.59
N LEU A 11 -15.13 0.57 2.28
CA LEU A 11 -13.85 0.21 1.70
C LEU A 11 -13.84 -1.23 1.17
N ASP A 12 -14.60 -2.15 1.77
CA ASP A 12 -14.68 -3.55 1.31
C ASP A 12 -15.25 -3.68 -0.11
N LYS A 13 -16.02 -2.68 -0.59
CA LYS A 13 -16.48 -2.63 -1.98
C LYS A 13 -15.32 -2.44 -2.96
N MET A 14 -14.23 -1.84 -2.48
CA MET A 14 -12.96 -1.61 -3.18
C MET A 14 -11.80 -2.26 -2.41
N HIS A 15 -11.97 -3.50 -1.93
CA HIS A 15 -10.88 -4.29 -1.33
C HIS A 15 -10.01 -4.95 -2.41
N LEU A 16 -8.68 -4.71 -2.45
CA LEU A 16 -7.86 -4.98 -3.65
C LEU A 16 -7.97 -6.41 -4.18
N LEU A 17 -8.15 -7.39 -3.29
CA LEU A 17 -8.37 -8.79 -3.69
C LEU A 17 -9.61 -9.00 -4.57
N LYS A 18 -10.62 -8.14 -4.55
CA LYS A 18 -11.80 -8.22 -5.44
C LYS A 18 -11.53 -7.63 -6.84
N HIS A 19 -10.40 -6.95 -7.04
CA HIS A 19 -10.03 -6.40 -8.34
C HIS A 19 -9.67 -7.54 -9.33
N PRO A 20 -10.07 -7.45 -10.63
CA PRO A 20 -9.74 -8.48 -11.62
C PRO A 20 -8.25 -8.86 -11.68
N PHE A 21 -7.35 -7.89 -11.47
CA PHE A 21 -5.91 -8.14 -11.35
C PHE A 21 -5.56 -9.18 -10.27
N TYR A 22 -6.07 -9.02 -9.04
CA TYR A 22 -5.76 -9.95 -7.95
C TYR A 22 -6.55 -11.26 -8.03
N GLN A 23 -7.73 -11.25 -8.67
CA GLN A 23 -8.42 -12.48 -9.03
C GLN A 23 -7.57 -13.30 -10.02
N ALA A 24 -7.06 -12.67 -11.09
CA ALA A 24 -6.15 -13.32 -12.04
C ALA A 24 -4.84 -13.76 -11.37
N TRP A 25 -4.29 -12.99 -10.43
CA TRP A 25 -3.14 -13.39 -9.63
C TRP A 25 -3.39 -14.68 -8.86
N SER A 26 -4.50 -14.73 -8.11
CA SER A 26 -4.88 -15.87 -7.26
C SER A 26 -5.25 -17.12 -8.05
N GLU A 27 -5.58 -16.96 -9.33
CA GLU A 27 -5.87 -18.04 -10.26
C GLU A 27 -4.66 -18.46 -11.11
N GLY A 28 -3.50 -17.81 -10.97
CA GLY A 28 -2.30 -18.10 -11.76
C GLY A 28 -2.41 -17.71 -13.23
N LYS A 29 -3.23 -16.71 -13.55
CA LYS A 29 -3.54 -16.27 -14.93
C LYS A 29 -2.69 -15.08 -15.42
N LEU A 30 -1.86 -14.50 -14.57
CA LEU A 30 -0.95 -13.43 -14.98
C LEU A 30 0.30 -14.04 -15.60
N SER A 31 0.89 -13.38 -16.60
CA SER A 31 2.20 -13.79 -17.10
C SER A 31 3.31 -13.21 -16.21
N VAL A 32 4.52 -13.78 -16.27
CA VAL A 32 5.68 -13.26 -15.53
C VAL A 32 6.02 -11.84 -15.97
N GLU A 33 5.79 -11.51 -17.25
CA GLU A 33 5.96 -10.15 -17.78
C GLU A 33 5.00 -9.16 -17.14
N VAL A 34 3.73 -9.55 -16.92
CA VAL A 34 2.74 -8.73 -16.22
C VAL A 34 3.13 -8.53 -14.76
N LEU A 35 3.61 -9.58 -14.08
CA LEU A 35 4.13 -9.48 -12.71
C LEU A 35 5.33 -8.54 -12.63
N GLY A 36 6.25 -8.64 -13.60
CA GLY A 36 7.40 -7.74 -13.71
C GLY A 36 7.01 -6.29 -13.97
N GLU A 37 6.01 -6.04 -14.83
CA GLU A 37 5.47 -4.70 -15.04
C GLU A 37 4.82 -4.14 -13.77
N TYR A 38 4.02 -4.96 -13.07
CA TYR A 38 3.45 -4.59 -11.78
C TYR A 38 4.55 -4.23 -10.77
N ALA A 39 5.61 -5.03 -10.66
CA ALA A 39 6.72 -4.77 -9.75
C ALA A 39 7.41 -3.43 -10.04
N LYS A 40 7.67 -3.13 -11.33
CA LYS A 40 8.25 -1.85 -11.76
C LYS A 40 7.37 -0.65 -11.42
N GLN A 41 6.06 -0.75 -11.70
CA GLN A 41 5.13 0.35 -11.49
C GLN A 41 4.86 0.58 -10.00
N TYR A 42 4.54 -0.47 -9.25
CA TYR A 42 4.17 -0.39 -7.83
C TYR A 42 5.34 -0.05 -6.90
N TYR A 43 6.59 -0.25 -7.34
CA TYR A 43 7.76 0.26 -6.62
C TYR A 43 7.64 1.76 -6.32
N ASN A 44 6.95 2.53 -7.16
CA ASN A 44 6.73 3.96 -6.93
C ASN A 44 5.76 4.26 -5.78
N GLN A 45 4.81 3.37 -5.50
CA GLN A 45 3.99 3.47 -4.29
C GLN A 45 4.86 3.16 -3.07
N VAL A 46 5.59 2.03 -3.10
CA VAL A 46 6.44 1.59 -1.97
C VAL A 46 7.51 2.63 -1.63
N LYS A 47 8.26 3.12 -2.63
CA LYS A 47 9.35 4.10 -2.41
C LYS A 47 8.88 5.46 -1.88
N ASN A 48 7.61 5.81 -2.11
CA ASN A 48 7.05 7.09 -1.67
C ASN A 48 6.19 6.96 -0.41
N PHE A 49 5.87 5.73 0.02
CA PHE A 49 5.04 5.50 1.20
C PHE A 49 5.60 6.15 2.48
N PRO A 50 6.91 6.02 2.81
CA PRO A 50 7.55 6.78 3.90
C PRO A 50 7.33 8.30 3.82
N ARG A 51 7.31 8.83 2.60
CA ARG A 51 7.16 10.27 2.36
C ARG A 51 5.72 10.75 2.58
N TYR A 52 4.72 9.89 2.34
CA TYR A 52 3.34 10.20 2.70
C TYR A 52 3.20 10.27 4.22
N ILE A 53 3.75 9.29 4.94
CA ILE A 53 3.75 9.26 6.41
C ILE A 53 4.45 10.50 6.97
N SER A 54 5.62 10.85 6.43
CA SER A 54 6.37 12.04 6.85
C SER A 54 5.57 13.34 6.67
N LYS A 55 4.81 13.44 5.58
CA LYS A 55 3.95 14.61 5.32
C LYS A 55 2.77 14.68 6.28
N ILE A 56 2.12 13.56 6.57
CA ILE A 56 1.04 13.48 7.58
C ILE A 56 1.59 13.84 8.96
N HIS A 57 2.76 13.29 9.30
CA HIS A 57 3.46 13.54 10.56
C HIS A 57 3.80 15.03 10.74
N SER A 58 4.22 15.73 9.68
CA SER A 58 4.54 17.17 9.78
C SER A 58 3.34 18.07 10.03
N GLU A 59 2.13 17.63 9.68
CA GLU A 59 0.88 18.35 9.92
C GLU A 59 0.25 18.01 11.30
N CYS A 60 0.87 17.12 12.08
CA CYS A 60 0.34 16.63 13.36
C CYS A 60 0.98 17.37 14.55
N ASP A 61 0.18 18.15 15.28
CA ASP A 61 0.68 18.87 16.47
C ASP A 61 0.83 17.96 17.70
N ASP A 62 0.00 16.92 17.82
CA ASP A 62 -0.02 16.02 18.97
C ASP A 62 1.18 15.07 18.99
N ILE A 63 1.97 15.13 20.06
CA ILE A 63 3.20 14.33 20.19
C ILE A 63 2.91 12.83 20.24
N THR A 64 1.80 12.40 20.86
CA THR A 64 1.51 10.97 20.99
C THR A 64 1.15 10.36 19.65
N SER A 65 0.42 11.09 18.82
CA SER A 65 0.04 10.71 17.47
C SER A 65 1.24 10.76 16.52
N ARG A 66 2.14 11.75 16.68
CA ARG A 66 3.42 11.78 15.96
C ARG A 66 4.31 10.58 16.29
N GLN A 67 4.34 10.12 17.53
CA GLN A 67 5.14 8.94 17.91
C GLN A 67 4.67 7.66 17.21
N VAL A 68 3.36 7.50 17.03
CA VAL A 68 2.77 6.40 16.25
C VAL A 68 3.25 6.46 14.80
N LEU A 69 3.06 7.61 14.13
CA LEU A 69 3.50 7.80 12.74
C LEU A 69 5.03 7.67 12.57
N LEU A 70 5.81 8.07 13.57
CA LEU A 70 7.26 7.88 13.57
C LEU A 70 7.65 6.41 13.68
N GLY A 71 6.93 5.61 14.47
CA GLY A 71 7.12 4.17 14.55
C GLY A 71 6.95 3.52 13.19
N ASN A 72 5.81 3.78 12.55
CA ASN A 72 5.51 3.32 11.20
C ASN A 72 6.61 3.78 10.19
N LEU A 73 6.98 5.06 10.18
CA LEU A 73 8.05 5.57 9.31
C LEU A 73 9.40 4.84 9.51
N ILE A 74 9.74 4.50 10.75
CA ILE A 74 10.98 3.77 11.06
C ILE A 74 10.93 2.36 10.45
N GLU A 75 9.81 1.65 10.56
CA GLU A 75 9.65 0.31 9.99
C GLU A 75 9.74 0.35 8.46
N GLU A 76 9.12 1.36 7.84
CA GLU A 76 9.09 1.52 6.39
C GLU A 76 10.46 1.85 5.77
N GLU A 77 11.26 2.71 6.42
CA GLU A 77 12.41 3.38 5.76
C GLU A 77 13.79 3.12 6.40
N LYS A 78 13.87 2.68 7.66
CA LYS A 78 15.15 2.63 8.37
C LYS A 78 15.96 1.36 8.09
N GLY A 79 17.24 1.54 7.76
CA GLY A 79 18.23 0.47 7.67
C GLY A 79 18.26 -0.23 6.32
N ASP A 80 19.06 -1.30 6.22
CA ASP A 80 19.36 -1.99 4.95
C ASP A 80 18.27 -2.97 4.51
N GLU A 81 17.20 -3.12 5.31
CA GLU A 81 16.03 -3.95 5.02
C GLU A 81 14.73 -3.13 5.00
N ASN A 82 14.85 -1.85 4.64
CA ASN A 82 13.70 -1.00 4.38
C ASN A 82 12.78 -1.56 3.28
N HIS A 83 11.51 -1.17 3.30
CA HIS A 83 10.50 -1.71 2.39
C HIS A 83 10.81 -1.48 0.90
N PRO A 84 11.34 -0.32 0.47
CA PRO A 84 11.79 -0.13 -0.91
C PRO A 84 12.86 -1.14 -1.34
N GLU A 85 13.86 -1.41 -0.49
CA GLU A 85 14.89 -2.41 -0.76
C GLU A 85 14.32 -3.83 -0.86
N LEU A 86 13.43 -4.20 0.07
CA LEU A 86 12.77 -5.50 0.04
C LEU A 86 11.90 -5.68 -1.23
N TRP A 87 11.28 -4.61 -1.73
CA TRP A 87 10.54 -4.64 -2.99
C TRP A 87 11.45 -4.83 -4.21
N LEU A 88 12.64 -4.24 -4.22
CA LEU A 88 13.63 -4.47 -5.28
C LEU A 88 14.06 -5.94 -5.32
N ARG A 89 14.26 -6.58 -4.16
CA ARG A 89 14.55 -8.02 -4.06
C ARG A 89 13.41 -8.89 -4.58
N PHE A 90 12.15 -8.50 -4.31
CA PHE A 90 10.98 -9.15 -4.91
C PHE A 90 11.02 -9.06 -6.45
N ALA A 91 11.31 -7.89 -7.01
CA ALA A 91 11.42 -7.70 -8.45
C ALA A 91 12.56 -8.52 -9.08
N GLU A 92 13.72 -8.61 -8.39
CA GLU A 92 14.83 -9.48 -8.79
C GLU A 92 14.41 -10.96 -8.79
N GLY A 93 13.61 -11.39 -7.82
CA GLY A 93 13.01 -12.73 -7.77
C GLY A 93 12.06 -13.05 -8.93
N LEU A 94 11.49 -12.02 -9.58
CA LEU A 94 10.73 -12.15 -10.83
C LEU A 94 11.63 -12.14 -12.09
N GLY A 95 12.95 -12.00 -11.93
CA GLY A 95 13.90 -11.85 -13.03
C GLY A 95 13.98 -10.44 -13.60
N VAL A 96 13.40 -9.43 -12.95
CA VAL A 96 13.48 -8.02 -13.37
C VAL A 96 14.76 -7.41 -12.81
N LYS A 97 15.53 -6.69 -13.64
CA LYS A 97 16.72 -6.00 -13.15
C LYS A 97 16.32 -4.82 -12.27
N ARG A 98 17.06 -4.63 -11.17
CA ARG A 98 16.91 -3.47 -10.27
C ARG A 98 16.88 -2.14 -11.01
N SER A 99 17.79 -1.93 -11.96
CA SER A 99 17.84 -0.69 -12.73
C SER A 99 16.59 -0.46 -13.60
N ASP A 100 15.92 -1.53 -14.05
CA ASP A 100 14.69 -1.43 -14.82
C ASP A 100 13.49 -1.03 -13.94
N VAL A 101 13.54 -1.38 -12.65
CA VAL A 101 12.54 -0.97 -11.64
C VAL A 101 12.73 0.48 -11.24
N GLU A 102 13.97 0.87 -10.92
CA GLU A 102 14.30 2.22 -10.46
C GLU A 102 14.06 3.28 -11.54
N ASN A 103 14.35 2.93 -12.81
CA ASN A 103 14.24 3.83 -13.95
C ASN A 103 12.98 3.60 -14.81
N ALA A 104 11.99 2.86 -14.29
CA ALA A 104 10.77 2.56 -15.02
C ALA A 104 10.06 3.84 -15.48
N GLU A 105 9.65 3.89 -16.75
CA GLU A 105 8.74 4.93 -17.22
C GLU A 105 7.36 4.73 -16.60
N LEU A 106 6.89 5.74 -15.87
CA LEU A 106 5.65 5.61 -15.10
C LEU A 106 4.43 5.77 -16.00
N LYS A 107 3.53 4.79 -15.91
CA LYS A 107 2.18 4.87 -16.47
C LYS A 107 1.39 6.00 -15.81
N GLN A 108 0.38 6.51 -16.52
CA GLN A 108 -0.46 7.59 -16.00
C GLN A 108 -1.15 7.17 -14.69
N GLU A 109 -1.62 5.92 -14.60
CA GLU A 109 -2.25 5.38 -13.40
C GLU A 109 -1.29 5.33 -12.20
N THR A 110 -0.02 5.03 -12.41
CA THR A 110 1.05 5.07 -11.38
C THR A 110 1.31 6.50 -10.92
N ARG A 111 1.37 7.46 -11.85
CA ARG A 111 1.54 8.89 -11.52
C ARG A 111 0.34 9.40 -10.71
N ASN A 112 -0.87 9.08 -11.16
CA ASN A 112 -2.10 9.44 -10.46
C ASN A 112 -2.15 8.89 -9.03
N LEU A 113 -1.71 7.63 -8.84
CA LEU A 113 -1.62 7.02 -7.51
C LEU A 113 -0.68 7.83 -6.61
N VAL A 114 0.56 8.07 -7.04
CA VAL A 114 1.58 8.77 -6.24
C VAL A 114 1.19 10.21 -5.97
N ASP A 115 0.78 10.95 -7.00
CA ASP A 115 0.37 12.35 -6.88
C ASP A 115 -0.89 12.48 -6.01
N GLY A 116 -1.82 11.54 -6.14
CA GLY A 116 -3.04 11.49 -5.35
C GLY A 116 -2.76 11.25 -3.86
N PHE A 117 -1.88 10.31 -3.51
CA PHE A 117 -1.49 10.09 -2.12
C PHE A 117 -0.72 11.29 -1.54
N PHE A 118 0.18 11.93 -2.30
CA PHE A 118 0.83 13.18 -1.85
C PHE A 118 -0.14 14.33 -1.65
N LYS A 119 -1.18 14.41 -2.48
CA LYS A 119 -2.25 15.39 -2.34
C LYS A 119 -3.03 15.12 -1.06
N LEU A 120 -3.56 13.91 -0.88
CA LEU A 120 -4.34 13.53 0.31
C LEU A 120 -3.55 13.74 1.61
N ALA A 121 -2.28 13.33 1.63
CA ALA A 121 -1.38 13.52 2.76
C ALA A 121 -1.09 15.00 3.09
N GLY A 122 -1.39 15.94 2.18
CA GLY A 122 -1.18 17.37 2.38
C GLY A 122 -2.44 18.22 2.42
N GLU A 123 -3.63 17.63 2.29
CA GLU A 123 -4.89 18.39 2.37
C GLU A 123 -5.29 18.63 3.83
N SER A 124 -5.22 17.59 4.66
CA SER A 124 -5.34 17.70 6.12
C SER A 124 -4.73 16.46 6.79
N TYR A 125 -4.37 16.59 8.07
CA TYR A 125 -3.94 15.45 8.89
C TYR A 125 -4.94 14.29 8.82
N ALA A 126 -6.23 14.60 8.98
CA ALA A 126 -7.31 13.62 8.93
C ALA A 126 -7.44 12.93 7.58
N LYS A 127 -7.45 13.67 6.46
CA LYS A 127 -7.50 13.09 5.11
C LYS A 127 -6.30 12.18 4.84
N GLY A 128 -5.12 12.62 5.26
CA GLY A 128 -3.89 11.84 5.14
C GLY A 128 -3.96 10.52 5.90
N LEU A 129 -4.39 10.55 7.17
CA LEU A 129 -4.62 9.33 7.96
C LEU A 129 -5.64 8.39 7.31
N GLY A 130 -6.73 8.94 6.78
CA GLY A 130 -7.72 8.16 6.05
C GLY A 130 -7.10 7.42 4.86
N ALA A 131 -6.33 8.13 4.03
CA ALA A 131 -5.66 7.55 2.87
C ALA A 131 -4.66 6.46 3.28
N LEU A 132 -3.88 6.69 4.34
CA LEU A 132 -2.95 5.72 4.92
C LEU A 132 -3.68 4.44 5.37
N TYR A 133 -4.74 4.60 6.17
CA TYR A 133 -5.58 3.51 6.64
C TYR A 133 -6.18 2.67 5.50
N SER A 134 -6.61 3.32 4.41
CA SER A 134 -7.17 2.60 3.24
C SER A 134 -6.16 1.65 2.57
N TYR A 135 -4.88 1.96 2.66
CA TYR A 135 -3.80 1.11 2.18
C TYR A 135 -3.50 0.00 3.18
N GLU A 136 -3.14 0.37 4.42
CA GLU A 136 -2.60 -0.55 5.43
C GLU A 136 -3.57 -1.65 5.83
N ARG A 137 -4.87 -1.33 5.95
CA ARG A 137 -5.90 -2.28 6.41
C ARG A 137 -6.02 -3.57 5.60
N GLN A 138 -5.56 -3.55 4.35
CA GLN A 138 -5.70 -4.67 3.41
C GLN A 138 -4.37 -5.32 3.08
N VAL A 139 -3.24 -4.74 3.51
CA VAL A 139 -1.92 -5.26 3.16
C VAL A 139 -1.68 -6.67 3.70
N PRO A 140 -2.05 -7.05 4.95
CA PRO A 140 -1.83 -8.41 5.43
C PRO A 140 -2.48 -9.48 4.55
N GLU A 141 -3.77 -9.30 4.21
CA GLU A 141 -4.51 -10.23 3.36
C GLU A 141 -3.96 -10.27 1.93
N VAL A 142 -3.61 -9.10 1.38
CA VAL A 142 -3.00 -8.98 0.05
C VAL A 142 -1.62 -9.64 0.01
N ALA A 143 -0.79 -9.44 1.04
CA ALA A 143 0.53 -10.05 1.14
C ALA A 143 0.44 -11.58 1.20
N LYS A 144 -0.48 -12.12 2.00
CA LYS A 144 -0.75 -13.56 2.06
C LYS A 144 -1.18 -14.12 0.69
N SER A 145 -2.15 -13.48 0.04
CA SER A 145 -2.58 -13.88 -1.31
C SER A 145 -1.44 -13.81 -2.35
N LYS A 146 -0.55 -12.81 -2.22
CA LYS A 146 0.63 -12.68 -3.08
C LYS A 146 1.57 -13.86 -2.90
N ILE A 147 1.93 -14.20 -1.67
CA ILE A 147 2.81 -15.36 -1.37
C ILE A 147 2.19 -16.64 -1.93
N GLU A 148 0.93 -16.93 -1.60
CA GLU A 148 0.24 -18.14 -2.06
C GLU A 148 0.25 -18.25 -3.60
N GLY A 149 0.01 -17.15 -4.31
CA GLY A 149 0.07 -17.12 -5.77
C GLY A 149 1.49 -17.32 -6.32
N LEU A 150 2.48 -16.62 -5.76
CA LEU A 150 3.89 -16.68 -6.17
C LEU A 150 4.47 -18.10 -6.04
N GLU A 151 4.22 -18.75 -4.91
CA GLU A 151 4.70 -20.10 -4.64
C GLU A 151 3.99 -21.12 -5.54
N LYS A 152 2.66 -21.04 -5.64
CA LYS A 152 1.84 -22.07 -6.30
C LYS A 152 1.95 -22.04 -7.82
N PHE A 153 2.00 -20.86 -8.42
CA PHE A 153 1.86 -20.71 -9.89
C PHE A 153 3.15 -20.27 -10.58
N TYR A 154 4.08 -19.62 -9.86
CA TYR A 154 5.28 -19.03 -10.46
C TYR A 154 6.58 -19.63 -9.91
N GLY A 155 6.50 -20.53 -8.93
CA GLY A 155 7.67 -21.21 -8.35
C GLY A 155 8.61 -20.29 -7.57
N ILE A 156 8.12 -19.11 -7.14
CA ILE A 156 8.90 -18.13 -6.38
C ILE A 156 8.73 -18.45 -4.90
N THR A 157 9.73 -19.13 -4.34
CA THR A 157 9.73 -19.63 -2.95
C THR A 157 10.91 -19.12 -2.13
N SER A 158 11.84 -18.37 -2.74
CA SER A 158 13.02 -17.89 -2.04
C SER A 158 12.63 -16.89 -0.95
N GLU A 159 13.21 -17.06 0.25
CA GLU A 159 13.00 -16.14 1.37
C GLU A 159 13.29 -14.69 0.97
N GLN A 160 14.36 -14.46 0.21
CA GLN A 160 14.77 -13.12 -0.24
C GLN A 160 13.69 -12.42 -1.09
N ALA A 161 13.06 -13.13 -2.03
CA ALA A 161 12.01 -12.56 -2.89
C ALA A 161 10.66 -12.38 -2.16
N LEU A 162 10.39 -13.22 -1.15
CA LEU A 162 9.13 -13.18 -0.40
C LEU A 162 9.20 -12.29 0.86
N LYS A 163 10.40 -11.86 1.27
CA LYS A 163 10.63 -11.12 2.52
C LYS A 163 9.76 -9.87 2.65
N PHE A 164 9.59 -9.10 1.57
CA PHE A 164 8.68 -7.94 1.57
C PHE A 164 7.28 -8.35 2.05
N PHE A 165 6.68 -9.40 1.48
CA PHE A 165 5.33 -9.81 1.85
C PHE A 165 5.27 -10.41 3.25
N ASN A 166 6.28 -11.18 3.65
CA ASN A 166 6.33 -11.78 4.98
C ASN A 166 6.35 -10.73 6.11
N VAL A 167 7.10 -9.63 5.96
CA VAL A 167 7.12 -8.57 6.98
C VAL A 167 5.77 -7.85 7.06
N HIS A 168 5.09 -7.65 5.93
CA HIS A 168 3.78 -6.96 5.88
C HIS A 168 2.62 -7.84 6.39
N ILE A 169 2.76 -9.17 6.47
CA ILE A 169 1.73 -10.03 7.10
C ILE A 169 1.62 -9.70 8.60
N THR A 170 2.74 -9.46 9.27
CA THR A 170 2.78 -9.23 10.73
C THR A 170 2.83 -7.76 11.11
N ALA A 171 3.54 -6.92 10.35
CA ALA A 171 3.72 -5.50 10.68
C ALA A 171 2.39 -4.71 10.49
N ASP A 172 1.66 -4.99 9.42
CA ASP A 172 0.53 -4.13 9.04
C ASP A 172 -0.77 -4.42 9.79
N GLU A 173 -0.88 -5.54 10.51
CA GLU A 173 -1.95 -5.73 11.48
C GLU A 173 -1.87 -4.62 12.56
N TRP A 174 -0.66 -4.32 13.05
CA TRP A 174 -0.42 -3.26 14.02
C TRP A 174 -0.59 -1.87 13.39
N HIS A 175 -0.04 -1.62 12.21
CA HIS A 175 -0.18 -0.32 11.55
C HIS A 175 -1.65 0.04 11.29
N SER A 176 -2.46 -0.93 10.83
CA SER A 176 -3.89 -0.73 10.62
C SER A 176 -4.62 -0.38 11.93
N GLU A 177 -4.30 -1.07 13.03
CA GLU A 177 -4.88 -0.77 14.35
C GLU A 177 -4.46 0.61 14.87
N GLU A 178 -3.18 0.95 14.71
CA GLU A 178 -2.62 2.24 15.09
C GLU A 178 -3.28 3.39 14.32
N CYS A 179 -3.37 3.28 13.00
CA CYS A 179 -4.06 4.26 12.15
C CYS A 179 -5.55 4.38 12.50
N ALA A 180 -6.25 3.26 12.75
CA ALA A 180 -7.63 3.29 13.22
C ALA A 180 -7.74 4.04 14.55
N SER A 181 -6.83 3.79 15.49
CA SER A 181 -6.81 4.47 16.80
C SER A 181 -6.56 5.98 16.67
N LEU A 182 -5.74 6.41 15.70
CA LEU A 182 -5.51 7.82 15.42
C LEU A 182 -6.78 8.48 14.86
N ILE A 183 -7.45 7.80 13.92
CA ILE A 183 -8.72 8.27 13.34
C ILE A 183 -9.81 8.37 14.42
N GLU A 184 -9.90 7.42 15.35
CA GLU A 184 -10.90 7.43 16.43
C GLU A 184 -10.72 8.59 17.41
N LYS A 185 -9.50 9.11 17.57
CA LYS A 185 -9.21 10.29 18.42
C LYS A 185 -9.60 11.62 17.78
N LEU A 186 -9.83 11.63 16.47
CA LEU A 186 -10.22 12.84 15.75
C LEU A 186 -11.63 13.32 16.16
N SER A 187 -11.88 14.61 15.97
CA SER A 187 -13.24 15.14 16.11
C SER A 187 -14.21 14.52 15.08
N PRO A 188 -15.53 14.55 15.30
CA PRO A 188 -16.49 14.00 14.32
C PRO A 188 -16.37 14.60 12.91
N GLU A 189 -15.97 15.86 12.79
CA GLU A 189 -15.74 16.53 11.51
C GLU A 189 -14.50 15.97 10.80
N GLU A 190 -13.38 15.89 11.52
CA GLU A 190 -12.14 15.29 11.03
C GLU A 190 -12.29 13.80 10.72
N GLN A 191 -13.11 13.06 11.47
CA GLN A 191 -13.44 11.67 11.16
C GLN A 191 -14.13 11.55 9.79
N GLU A 192 -15.03 12.46 9.44
CA GLU A 192 -15.65 12.50 8.12
C GLU A 192 -14.63 12.89 7.03
N GLU A 193 -13.65 13.75 7.34
CA GLU A 193 -12.52 14.01 6.44
C GLU A 193 -11.64 12.78 6.22
N ALA A 194 -11.30 12.05 7.29
CA ALA A 194 -10.55 10.81 7.22
C ALA A 194 -11.30 9.77 6.40
N LYS A 195 -12.62 9.64 6.57
CA LYS A 195 -13.45 8.79 5.72
C LYS A 195 -13.32 9.16 4.23
N LYS A 196 -13.40 10.45 3.88
CA LYS A 196 -13.22 10.90 2.49
C LYS A 196 -11.83 10.56 1.96
N GLY A 197 -10.78 10.83 2.75
CA GLY A 197 -9.40 10.49 2.40
C GLY A 197 -9.22 9.00 2.16
N ALA A 198 -9.83 8.14 2.99
CA ALA A 198 -9.79 6.70 2.84
C ALA A 198 -10.48 6.21 1.56
N LEU A 199 -11.67 6.73 1.26
CA LEU A 199 -12.40 6.37 0.05
C LEU A 199 -11.69 6.85 -1.23
N GLU A 200 -11.10 8.04 -1.20
CA GLU A 200 -10.28 8.58 -2.29
C GLU A 200 -8.99 7.74 -2.48
N GLY A 201 -8.30 7.39 -1.39
CA GLY A 201 -7.11 6.53 -1.41
C GLY A 201 -7.38 5.13 -1.97
N ALA A 202 -8.44 4.47 -1.50
CA ALA A 202 -8.87 3.18 -2.03
C ALA A 202 -9.19 3.22 -3.52
N LYS A 203 -9.83 4.30 -3.99
CA LYS A 203 -10.12 4.49 -5.41
C LYS A 203 -8.84 4.65 -6.24
N LEU A 204 -7.84 5.37 -5.75
CA LEU A 204 -6.55 5.51 -6.42
C LEU A 204 -5.83 4.16 -6.55
N LEU A 205 -5.84 3.35 -5.49
CA LEU A 205 -5.28 1.99 -5.52
C LEU A 205 -6.02 1.09 -6.53
N TRP A 206 -7.35 1.22 -6.62
CA TRP A 206 -8.15 0.51 -7.62
C TRP A 206 -7.78 0.89 -9.04
N GLN A 207 -7.69 2.20 -9.31
CA GLN A 207 -7.35 2.73 -10.62
C GLN A 207 -5.93 2.39 -11.05
N PHE A 208 -5.01 2.27 -10.10
CA PHE A 208 -3.68 1.74 -10.38
C PHE A 208 -3.76 0.33 -10.99
N LEU A 209 -4.59 -0.55 -10.40
CA LEU A 209 -4.74 -1.91 -10.89
C LEU A 209 -5.49 -1.99 -12.24
N ASP A 210 -6.42 -1.06 -12.51
CA ASP A 210 -7.04 -0.93 -13.85
C ASP A 210 -5.96 -0.75 -14.93
N GLY A 211 -4.93 0.05 -14.63
CA GLY A 211 -3.77 0.26 -15.51
C GLY A 211 -2.91 -0.99 -15.74
N MET A 212 -2.92 -1.94 -14.80
CA MET A 212 -2.21 -3.22 -14.95
C MET A 212 -3.01 -4.22 -15.80
N VAL A 213 -4.34 -4.25 -15.66
CA VAL A 213 -5.21 -5.19 -16.39
C VAL A 213 -5.32 -4.88 -17.88
N LYS A 214 -5.18 -3.61 -18.30
CA LYS A 214 -5.15 -3.23 -19.73
C LYS A 214 -4.02 -3.91 -20.53
N HIS A 215 -3.08 -4.54 -19.84
CA HIS A 215 -1.94 -5.24 -20.42
C HIS A 215 -1.92 -6.76 -20.10
N CYS A 216 -2.99 -7.28 -19.50
CA CYS A 216 -3.23 -8.72 -19.32
C CYS A 216 -3.88 -9.34 -20.56
#